data_AF-A0A7C4I3Q5-F1
#
_entry.id   AF-A0A7C4I3Q5-F1
#
_cell.length_a   1.000
_cell.length_b   1.000
_cell.length_c   1.000
_cell.angle_alpha   90.00
_cell.angle_beta   90.00
_cell.angle_gamma   90.00
#
_symmetry.space_group_name_H-M   'P 1'
#
loop_
_entity.id
_entity.type
_entity.pdbx_description
1 polymer ?
#
loop_
_entity_poly.entity_id
_entity_poly.type
_entity_poly.pdbx_seq_one_letter_code
_entity_poly.pdbx_strand_id
1 'polypeptide(L)'
;MDLNKTLEHIQESGVRFIDLQLTDLPGKLHHVTITSQYLSEDTLREGVAKLDGSSLRGFADIHESDMVLKPDPSTFAILPWSNGPNKTARMICDVYRGFGSGRFSRDPRYVAQKAEEY
;
A
#
# COMPACT_ATOMS: atom_id res chain seq x y z
N MET A 1 10.11 7.37 8.87
CA MET A 1 11.25 7.17 7.94
C MET A 1 11.18 8.27 6.90
N ASP A 2 12.32 8.84 6.49
CA ASP A 2 12.34 9.85 5.43
C ASP A 2 11.96 9.20 4.09
N LEU A 3 11.13 9.87 3.28
CA LEU A 3 10.69 9.37 1.98
C LEU A 3 11.89 9.10 1.06
N ASN A 4 12.86 10.03 1.06
CA ASN A 4 14.06 9.93 0.22
C ASN A 4 14.92 8.74 0.61
N LYS A 5 15.12 8.53 1.92
CA LYS A 5 15.86 7.37 2.44
C LYS A 5 15.23 6.04 2.05
N THR A 6 13.89 5.99 1.96
CA THR A 6 13.20 4.75 1.56
C THR A 6 13.41 4.46 0.08
N LEU A 7 13.31 5.48 -0.77
CA LEU A 7 13.53 5.36 -2.21
C LEU A 7 14.99 4.98 -2.53
N GLU A 8 15.96 5.59 -1.85
CA GLU A 8 17.38 5.22 -1.94
C GLU A 8 17.59 3.75 -1.56
N HIS A 9 17.03 3.34 -0.42
CA HIS A 9 17.18 1.97 0.07
C HIS A 9 16.58 0.92 -0.90
N ILE A 10 15.45 1.23 -1.56
CA ILE A 10 14.85 0.37 -2.60
C ILE A 10 15.83 0.18 -3.77
N GLN A 11 16.46 1.26 -4.23
CA GLN A 11 17.41 1.24 -5.34
C GLN A 11 18.68 0.46 -4.98
N GLU A 12 19.30 0.78 -3.84
CA GLU A 12 20.52 0.10 -3.35
C GLU A 12 20.32 -1.40 -3.14
N SER A 13 19.13 -1.78 -2.67
CA SER A 13 18.79 -3.18 -2.41
C SER A 13 18.59 -4.00 -3.68
N GLY A 14 18.48 -3.37 -4.85
CA GLY A 14 18.20 -4.02 -6.14
C GLY A 14 16.76 -4.51 -6.25
N VAL A 15 15.81 -3.84 -5.59
CA VAL A 15 14.40 -4.23 -5.61
C VAL A 15 13.77 -3.80 -6.93
N ARG A 16 13.13 -4.77 -7.61
CA ARG A 16 12.48 -4.60 -8.91
C ARG A 16 10.96 -4.50 -8.80
N PHE A 17 10.39 -5.10 -7.76
CA PHE A 17 8.95 -5.15 -7.53
C PHE A 17 8.60 -4.77 -6.10
N ILE A 18 7.45 -4.12 -5.93
CA ILE A 18 6.91 -3.77 -4.63
C ILE A 18 5.49 -4.32 -4.51
N ASP A 19 5.27 -5.16 -3.51
CA ASP A 19 3.96 -5.64 -3.11
C ASP A 19 3.31 -4.65 -2.16
N LEU A 20 2.27 -3.98 -2.66
CA LEU A 20 1.41 -3.10 -1.90
C LEU A 20 0.36 -3.94 -1.18
N GLN A 21 0.48 -4.07 0.12
CA GLN A 21 -0.33 -4.98 0.94
C GLN A 21 -1.43 -4.23 1.68
N LEU A 22 -2.61 -4.84 1.75
CA LEU A 22 -3.72 -4.36 2.57
C LEU A 22 -4.51 -5.53 3.16
N THR A 23 -5.37 -5.24 4.12
CA THR A 23 -6.22 -6.25 4.77
C THR A 23 -7.70 -5.89 4.55
N ASP A 24 -8.52 -6.87 4.19
CA ASP A 24 -9.96 -6.69 4.09
C ASP A 24 -10.66 -6.81 5.46
N LEU A 25 -11.96 -6.54 5.52
CA LEU A 25 -12.70 -6.54 6.78
C LEU A 25 -12.65 -7.89 7.53
N PRO A 26 -12.75 -9.06 6.86
CA PRO A 26 -12.52 -10.37 7.49
C PRO A 26 -11.09 -10.63 7.99
N GLY A 27 -10.10 -9.82 7.62
CA GLY A 27 -8.71 -10.02 8.02
C GLY A 27 -7.83 -10.71 6.98
N LYS A 28 -8.31 -10.93 5.75
CA LYS A 28 -7.51 -11.53 4.67
C LYS A 28 -6.52 -10.50 4.13
N LEU A 29 -5.26 -10.91 4.03
CA LEU A 29 -4.22 -10.13 3.35
C LEU A 29 -4.41 -10.19 1.83
N HIS A 30 -4.46 -9.02 1.20
CA HIS A 30 -4.48 -8.83 -0.25
C HIS A 30 -3.26 -8.01 -0.66
N HIS A 31 -2.88 -8.09 -1.93
CA HIS A 31 -1.80 -7.26 -2.45
C HIS A 31 -1.95 -6.93 -3.93
N VAL A 32 -1.29 -5.86 -4.34
CA VAL A 32 -1.06 -5.50 -5.76
C VAL A 32 0.44 -5.27 -5.94
N THR A 33 1.02 -5.93 -6.94
CA THR A 33 2.45 -5.78 -7.25
C THR A 33 2.64 -4.68 -8.30
N ILE A 34 3.56 -3.76 -8.03
CA ILE A 34 4.01 -2.73 -8.96
C ILE A 34 5.52 -2.87 -9.23
N THR A 35 6.00 -2.27 -10.31
CA THR A 35 7.44 -2.11 -10.52
C THR A 35 7.97 -1.04 -9.56
N SER A 36 9.20 -1.21 -9.06
CA SER A 36 9.82 -0.21 -8.17
C SER A 36 10.00 1.17 -8.84
N GLN A 37 10.07 1.20 -10.18
CA GLN A 37 10.10 2.44 -10.96
C GLN A 37 8.82 3.28 -10.86
N TYR A 38 7.69 2.67 -10.48
CA TYR A 38 6.43 3.40 -10.27
C TYR A 38 6.41 4.13 -8.92
N LEU A 39 7.34 3.83 -8.01
CA LEU A 39 7.48 4.55 -6.75
C LEU A 39 8.33 5.80 -6.94
N SER A 40 7.69 6.94 -6.73
CA SER A 40 8.29 8.26 -6.66
C SER A 40 7.87 8.92 -5.35
N GLU A 41 8.45 10.07 -5.05
CA GLU A 41 8.01 10.87 -3.91
C GLU A 41 6.51 11.21 -4.01
N ASP A 42 6.05 11.58 -5.21
CA ASP A 42 4.65 11.89 -5.47
C ASP A 42 3.74 10.68 -5.25
N THR A 43 4.10 9.49 -5.74
CA THR A 43 3.24 8.30 -5.55
C THR A 43 3.23 7.79 -4.12
N LEU A 44 4.28 8.05 -3.33
CA LEU A 44 4.27 7.81 -1.88
C LEU A 44 3.41 8.85 -1.13
N ARG A 45 3.36 10.10 -1.60
CA ARG A 45 2.57 11.18 -0.99
C ARG A 45 1.09 11.08 -1.34
N GLU A 46 0.77 10.92 -2.62
CA GLU A 46 -0.59 10.91 -3.18
C GLU A 46 -1.22 9.51 -3.17
N GLY A 47 -0.39 8.46 -3.21
CA GLY A 47 -0.82 7.08 -3.28
C GLY A 47 -0.94 6.55 -4.72
N VAL A 48 -1.29 5.27 -4.81
CA VAL A 48 -1.34 4.49 -6.04
C VAL A 48 -2.79 4.09 -6.32
N ALA A 49 -3.37 4.66 -7.38
CA ALA A 49 -4.74 4.35 -7.83
C ALA A 49 -4.79 2.99 -8.55
N LYS A 50 -4.65 1.91 -7.78
CA LYS A 50 -4.63 0.52 -8.29
C LYS A 50 -5.56 -0.43 -7.54
N LEU A 51 -6.44 0.09 -6.67
CA LEU A 51 -7.38 -0.74 -5.92
C LEU A 51 -8.79 -0.60 -6.48
N ASP A 52 -9.33 -1.72 -6.97
CA ASP A 52 -10.76 -1.89 -7.20
C ASP A 52 -11.41 -2.40 -5.91
N GLY A 53 -12.07 -1.49 -5.18
CA GLY A 53 -12.74 -1.76 -3.92
C GLY A 53 -13.87 -2.78 -4.02
N SER A 54 -14.47 -2.95 -5.20
CA SER A 54 -15.57 -3.91 -5.40
C SER A 54 -15.13 -5.37 -5.30
N SER A 55 -13.82 -5.61 -5.46
CA SER A 55 -13.20 -6.93 -5.33
C SER A 55 -12.91 -7.33 -3.87
N LEU A 56 -13.16 -6.44 -2.89
CA LEU A 56 -12.88 -6.68 -1.48
C LEU A 56 -14.15 -6.77 -0.63
N ARG A 57 -14.19 -7.77 0.25
CA ARG A 57 -15.35 -7.98 1.14
C ARG A 57 -15.42 -6.90 2.21
N GLY A 58 -16.60 -6.28 2.34
CA GLY A 58 -16.83 -5.20 3.30
C GLY A 58 -16.32 -3.83 2.84
N PHE A 59 -15.73 -3.76 1.64
CA PHE A 59 -15.36 -2.52 0.97
C PHE A 59 -16.54 -2.03 0.10
N ALA A 60 -16.34 -0.94 -0.64
CA ALA A 60 -17.39 -0.21 -1.34
C ALA A 60 -18.20 -1.06 -2.34
N ASP A 61 -19.51 -0.75 -2.46
CA ASP A 61 -20.33 -1.21 -3.59
C ASP A 61 -19.81 -0.59 -4.91
N ILE A 62 -20.21 -1.21 -6.03
CA ILE A 62 -19.77 -0.99 -7.43
C ILE A 62 -19.60 0.50 -7.82
N HIS A 63 -20.30 1.42 -7.16
CA HIS A 63 -20.32 2.85 -7.48
C HIS A 63 -19.18 3.70 -6.88
N GLU A 64 -18.36 3.15 -5.98
CA GLU A 64 -17.18 3.80 -5.38
C GLU A 64 -15.92 2.91 -5.47
N SER A 65 -15.75 2.19 -6.59
CA SER A 65 -14.72 1.18 -6.76
C SER A 65 -13.29 1.73 -6.84
N ASP A 66 -13.09 2.94 -7.35
CA ASP A 66 -11.75 3.50 -7.52
C ASP A 66 -11.19 4.01 -6.18
N MET A 67 -10.31 3.21 -5.60
CA MET A 67 -9.66 3.48 -4.34
C MET A 67 -8.14 3.64 -4.52
N VAL A 68 -7.53 4.37 -3.60
CA VAL A 68 -6.10 4.70 -3.64
C VAL A 68 -5.39 3.98 -2.50
N LEU A 69 -4.34 3.24 -2.85
CA LEU A 69 -3.43 2.61 -1.88
C LEU A 69 -2.30 3.59 -1.59
N LYS A 70 -2.22 4.09 -0.36
CA LYS A 70 -1.10 4.93 0.07
C LYS A 70 -0.08 4.05 0.79
N PRO A 71 1.10 3.76 0.20
CA PRO A 71 2.10 2.92 0.84
C PRO A 71 2.69 3.63 2.06
N ASP A 72 2.88 2.89 3.16
CA ASP A 72 3.55 3.37 4.37
C ASP A 72 5.05 2.99 4.33
N PRO A 73 5.97 3.95 4.09
CA PRO A 73 7.41 3.69 3.98
C PRO A 73 8.00 3.06 5.24
N SER A 74 7.42 3.31 6.42
CA SER A 74 7.91 2.74 7.68
C SER A 74 7.75 1.22 7.75
N THR A 75 6.91 0.66 6.89
CA THR A 75 6.62 -0.78 6.81
C THR A 75 7.38 -1.48 5.69
N PHE A 76 8.37 -0.81 5.09
CA PHE A 76 9.19 -1.42 4.05
C PHE A 76 9.93 -2.67 4.56
N ALA A 77 9.82 -3.78 3.84
CA ALA A 77 10.64 -4.97 4.09
C ALA A 77 10.87 -5.78 2.81
N ILE A 78 12.10 -6.24 2.60
CA ILE A 78 12.44 -7.18 1.51
C ILE A 78 11.87 -8.56 1.85
N LEU A 79 11.21 -9.21 0.89
CA LEU A 79 10.66 -10.55 1.09
C LEU A 79 11.81 -11.57 1.16
N PRO A 80 11.91 -12.39 2.21
CA PRO A 80 13.08 -13.25 2.45
C PRO A 80 13.21 -14.40 1.45
N TRP A 81 12.13 -14.78 0.77
CA TRP A 81 12.13 -15.77 -0.30
C TRP A 81 12.43 -15.18 -1.68
N SER A 82 12.57 -13.86 -1.80
CA SER A 82 12.90 -13.19 -3.06
C SER A 82 14.41 -13.25 -3.32
N ASN A 83 14.92 -14.46 -3.54
CA ASN A 83 16.32 -14.74 -3.82
C ASN A 83 16.53 -14.79 -5.34
N GLY A 84 17.14 -13.74 -5.91
CA GLY A 84 17.42 -13.67 -7.34
C GLY A 84 17.71 -12.25 -7.84
N PRO A 85 17.90 -12.06 -9.16
CA PRO A 85 18.18 -10.75 -9.77
C PRO A 85 16.99 -9.77 -9.70
N ASN A 86 15.79 -10.27 -9.42
CA ASN A 86 14.55 -9.49 -9.36
C ASN A 86 13.95 -9.56 -7.95
N LYS A 87 14.54 -8.83 -7.00
CA LYS A 87 14.04 -8.79 -5.62
C LYS A 87 12.68 -8.10 -5.53
N THR A 88 11.84 -8.61 -4.65
CA THR A 88 10.54 -8.05 -4.27
C THR A 88 10.59 -7.61 -2.82
N ALA A 89 10.10 -6.41 -2.55
CA ALA A 89 9.84 -5.95 -1.20
C ALA A 89 8.35 -5.67 -1.02
N ARG A 90 7.90 -5.50 0.22
CA ARG A 90 6.52 -5.16 0.55
C ARG A 90 6.44 -3.84 1.29
N MET A 91 5.28 -3.21 1.17
CA MET A 91 4.83 -2.13 2.04
C MET A 91 3.36 -2.36 2.37
N ILE A 92 2.97 -2.08 3.61
CA ILE A 92 1.56 -2.04 4.01
C ILE A 92 1.01 -0.69 3.56
N CYS A 93 -0.22 -0.69 3.06
CA CYS A 93 -0.90 0.49 2.56
C CYS A 93 -2.06 0.89 3.46
N ASP A 94 -2.24 2.19 3.58
CA ASP A 94 -3.50 2.79 4.01
C ASP A 94 -4.44 2.93 2.82
N VAL A 95 -5.73 2.74 3.03
CA VAL A 95 -6.72 2.86 1.96
C VAL A 95 -7.39 4.23 1.99
N TYR A 96 -7.40 4.89 0.85
CA TYR A 96 -8.06 6.17 0.61
C TYR A 96 -9.16 6.03 -0.43
N ARG A 97 -10.17 6.89 -0.32
CA ARG A 97 -11.20 7.03 -1.35
C ARG A 97 -10.63 7.80 -2.53
N GLY A 98 -11.11 7.50 -3.73
CA GLY A 98 -10.82 8.29 -4.92
C GLY A 98 -11.20 9.77 -4.78
N PHE A 99 -10.65 10.60 -5.67
CA PHE A 99 -10.97 12.02 -5.80
C PHE A 99 -10.74 12.86 -4.54
N GLY A 100 -9.81 12.45 -3.66
CA GLY A 100 -9.46 13.22 -2.47
C GLY A 100 -10.51 13.18 -1.36
N SER A 101 -11.44 12.22 -1.39
CA SER A 101 -12.52 12.08 -0.39
C SER A 101 -12.04 11.56 0.98
N GLY A 102 -10.75 11.67 1.26
CA GLY A 102 -10.13 11.30 2.53
C GLY A 102 -9.88 9.80 2.69
N ARG A 103 -9.46 9.44 3.91
CA ARG A 103 -9.10 8.07 4.28
C ARG A 103 -10.36 7.21 4.40
N PHE A 104 -10.28 5.95 3.95
CA PHE A 104 -11.42 5.05 3.96
C PHE A 104 -11.74 4.60 5.39
N SER A 105 -12.89 5.00 5.91
CA SER A 105 -13.27 4.77 7.31
C SER A 105 -13.45 3.30 7.71
N ARG A 106 -13.62 2.39 6.74
CA ARG A 106 -13.76 0.96 6.97
C ARG A 106 -12.48 0.17 6.71
N ASP A 107 -11.37 0.85 6.41
CA ASP A 107 -10.04 0.23 6.37
C ASP A 107 -9.71 -0.29 7.79
N PRO A 108 -9.52 -1.62 7.98
CA PRO A 108 -9.19 -2.18 9.28
C PRO A 108 -7.94 -1.56 9.91
N ARG A 109 -6.92 -1.22 9.10
CA ARG A 109 -5.71 -0.57 9.60
C ARG A 109 -6.01 0.83 10.14
N TYR A 110 -6.88 1.59 9.48
CA TYR A 110 -7.27 2.90 9.95
C TYR A 110 -8.07 2.84 11.25
N VAL A 111 -8.97 1.85 11.38
CA VAL A 111 -9.70 1.61 12.63
C VAL A 111 -8.74 1.29 13.78
N ALA A 112 -7.75 0.43 13.55
CA ALA A 112 -6.74 0.09 14.55
C ALA A 112 -5.92 1.29 15.00
N GLN A 113 -5.44 2.11 14.04
CA GLN A 113 -4.68 3.33 14.38
C GLN A 113 -5.50 4.32 15.19
N LYS A 114 -6.78 4.52 14.84
CA LYS A 114 -7.67 5.36 15.66
C LYS A 114 -7.82 4.82 17.07
N ALA A 115 -7.87 3.50 17.25
CA ALA A 115 -7.98 2.90 18.56
C ALA A 115 -6.71 3.08 19.41
N GLU A 116 -5.53 3.18 18.79
CA GLU A 116 -4.27 3.47 19.49
C GLU A 116 -4.14 4.94 19.94
N GLU A 117 -4.90 5.86 19.35
CA GLU A 117 -4.90 7.29 19.70
C GLU A 117 -5.73 7.62 20.96
N TYR A 118 -6.54 6.69 21.46
CA TYR A 118 -7.38 6.83 22.67
C TYR A 118 -6.76 6.11 23.88
#